data_AF-A0A7S2JIZ1-F1
#
_entry.id   AF-A0A7S2JIZ1-F1
#
_cell.length_a   1.000
_cell.length_b   1.000
_cell.length_c   1.000
_cell.angle_alpha   90.00
_cell.angle_beta   90.00
_cell.angle_gamma   90.00
#
_symmetry.space_group_name_H-M   'P 1'
#
loop_
_entity.id
_entity.type
_entity.pdbx_description
1 polymer ?
#
loop_
_entity_poly.entity_id
_entity_poly.type
_entity_poly.pdbx_seq_one_letter_code
_entity_poly.pdbx_strand_id
1 'polypeptide(L)'
;GISRGRKVSIMVGCIVFIFGSVLQAAAWTSDQLLAGRFVTGMAIGLLSSAVVLYQSELATSSFRGALSALYQLGITYGIWLAALLDQLFVDREEGWRIVIGIICAPAILLFVGMIFLPRSPRWLVQRGRRREALMVLLTIRSEEEA
;
A
#
# COMPACT_ATOMS: atom_id res chain seq x y z
N GLY A 1 19.38 1.17 -5.06
CA GLY A 1 18.33 1.71 -4.18
C GLY A 1 17.44 0.67 -3.48
N ILE A 2 17.69 -0.64 -3.62
CA ILE A 2 16.84 -1.73 -3.07
C ILE A 2 17.31 -2.19 -1.67
N SER A 3 18.32 -1.52 -1.08
CA SER A 3 19.04 -2.00 0.10
C SER A 3 18.24 -2.05 1.42
N ARG A 4 17.09 -1.36 1.51
CA ARG A 4 16.32 -1.20 2.77
C ARG A 4 15.16 -2.21 2.95
N GLY A 5 14.79 -2.97 1.91
CA GLY A 5 13.77 -4.03 1.97
C GLY A 5 12.35 -3.55 1.66
N ARG A 6 11.50 -4.48 1.18
CA ARG A 6 10.16 -4.21 0.63
C ARG A 6 9.23 -3.48 1.60
N LYS A 7 9.25 -3.85 2.88
CA LYS A 7 8.51 -3.18 3.96
C LYS A 7 8.81 -1.66 4.00
N VAL A 8 10.08 -1.28 3.92
CA VAL A 8 10.48 0.13 3.95
C VAL A 8 10.03 0.87 2.70
N SER A 9 10.10 0.23 1.52
CA SER A 9 9.58 0.82 0.28
C SER A 9 8.08 1.10 0.36
N ILE A 10 7.30 0.18 0.92
CA ILE A 10 5.85 0.36 1.08
C ILE A 10 5.57 1.49 2.08
N MET A 11 6.26 1.51 3.23
CA MET A 11 6.10 2.58 4.21
C MET A 11 6.43 3.97 3.64
N VAL A 12 7.53 4.09 2.89
CA VAL A 12 7.89 5.34 2.21
C VAL A 12 6.83 5.71 1.17
N GLY A 13 6.34 4.75 0.39
CA GLY A 13 5.25 4.95 -0.55
C GLY A 13 3.99 5.49 0.12
N CYS A 14 3.60 4.95 1.27
CA CYS A 14 2.47 5.46 2.06
C CYS A 14 2.69 6.90 2.52
N ILE A 15 3.88 7.25 3.01
CA ILE A 15 4.18 8.63 3.45
C ILE A 15 4.06 9.60 2.28
N VAL A 16 4.64 9.27 1.12
CA VAL A 16 4.56 10.10 -0.09
C VAL A 16 3.11 10.22 -0.58
N PHE A 17 2.35 9.14 -0.50
CA PHE A 17 0.92 9.16 -0.84
C PHE A 17 0.13 10.08 0.09
N ILE A 18 0.29 9.93 1.40
CA ILE A 18 -0.39 10.77 2.41
C ILE A 18 -0.04 12.23 2.18
N PHE A 19 1.24 12.55 1.96
CA PHE A 19 1.68 13.92 1.68
C PHE A 19 1.01 14.47 0.40
N GLY A 20 0.98 13.69 -0.68
CA GLY A 20 0.31 14.07 -1.92
C GLY A 20 -1.20 14.24 -1.76
N SER A 21 -1.86 13.42 -0.95
CA SER A 21 -3.29 13.54 -0.63
C SER A 21 -3.58 14.80 0.18
N VAL A 22 -2.75 15.11 1.18
CA VAL A 22 -2.87 16.35 1.98
C VAL A 22 -2.68 17.58 1.09
N LEU A 23 -1.71 17.55 0.17
CA LEU A 23 -1.48 18.63 -0.79
C LEU A 23 -2.70 18.85 -1.70
N GLN A 24 -3.36 17.78 -2.16
CA GLN A 24 -4.60 17.89 -2.94
C GLN A 24 -5.77 18.42 -2.11
N ALA A 25 -5.96 17.91 -0.89
CA ALA A 25 -7.04 18.34 -0.01
C ALA A 25 -6.91 19.80 0.43
N ALA A 26 -5.67 20.31 0.55
CA ALA A 26 -5.37 21.70 0.90
C ALA A 26 -5.22 22.63 -0.32
N ALA A 27 -5.41 22.14 -1.55
CA ALA A 27 -5.19 22.93 -2.76
C ALA A 27 -6.24 24.05 -2.91
N TRP A 28 -5.79 25.27 -3.23
CA TRP A 28 -6.66 26.40 -3.57
C TRP A 28 -6.51 26.83 -5.03
N THR A 29 -5.56 26.23 -5.74
CA THR A 29 -5.26 26.49 -7.15
C THR A 29 -5.15 25.18 -7.93
N SER A 30 -5.47 25.22 -9.21
CA SER A 30 -5.40 24.05 -10.10
C SER A 30 -3.97 23.47 -10.17
N ASP A 31 -2.95 24.31 -10.11
CA ASP A 31 -1.54 23.89 -10.17
C ASP A 31 -1.14 23.08 -8.93
N GLN A 32 -1.59 23.50 -7.73
CA GLN A 32 -1.38 22.75 -6.49
C GLN A 32 -2.08 21.38 -6.54
N LEU A 33 -3.30 21.34 -7.07
CA LEU A 33 -4.04 20.09 -7.23
C LEU A 33 -3.31 19.15 -8.20
N LEU A 34 -2.81 19.68 -9.33
CA LEU A 34 -2.08 18.90 -10.32
C LEU A 34 -0.75 18.36 -9.76
N ALA A 35 0.00 19.19 -9.03
CA ALA A 35 1.22 18.77 -8.35
C ALA A 35 0.94 17.66 -7.33
N GLY A 36 -0.13 17.80 -6.54
CA GLY A 36 -0.57 16.76 -5.61
C GLY A 36 -0.96 15.46 -6.31
N ARG A 37 -1.68 15.53 -7.44
CA ARG A 37 -2.02 14.35 -8.26
C ARG A 37 -0.77 13.66 -8.78
N PHE A 38 0.20 14.41 -9.29
CA PHE A 38 1.47 13.87 -9.75
C PHE A 38 2.20 13.10 -8.64
N VAL A 39 2.31 13.68 -7.45
CA VAL A 39 2.93 13.04 -6.28
C VAL A 39 2.19 11.76 -5.88
N THR A 40 0.85 11.80 -5.78
CA THR A 40 0.08 10.58 -5.46
C THR A 40 0.19 9.50 -6.54
N GLY A 41 0.23 9.88 -7.82
CA GLY A 41 0.40 8.93 -8.93
C GLY A 41 1.74 8.19 -8.86
N MET A 42 2.83 8.93 -8.59
CA MET A 42 4.13 8.32 -8.35
C MET A 42 4.11 7.37 -7.15
N ALA A 43 3.47 7.76 -6.05
CA ALA A 43 3.36 6.94 -4.86
C ALA A 43 2.58 5.63 -5.11
N ILE A 44 1.44 5.70 -5.83
CA ILE A 44 0.64 4.52 -6.20
C ILE A 44 1.48 3.55 -7.06
N GLY A 45 2.24 4.05 -8.04
CA GLY A 45 3.10 3.20 -8.89
C GLY A 45 4.19 2.47 -8.11
N LEU A 46 4.81 3.15 -7.14
CA LEU A 46 5.79 2.53 -6.22
C LEU A 46 5.13 1.52 -5.28
N LEU A 47 3.95 1.85 -4.74
CA LEU A 47 3.20 0.98 -3.84
C LEU A 47 2.73 -0.30 -4.54
N SER A 48 2.13 -0.21 -5.73
CA SER A 48 1.58 -1.37 -6.43
C SER A 48 2.66 -2.40 -6.75
N SER A 49 3.80 -1.94 -7.27
CA SER A 49 4.94 -2.80 -7.58
C SER A 49 5.57 -3.40 -6.31
N ALA A 50 5.71 -2.62 -5.25
CA ALA A 50 6.28 -3.10 -3.99
C ALA A 50 5.38 -4.10 -3.27
N VAL A 51 4.05 -3.89 -3.27
CA VAL A 51 3.06 -4.76 -2.63
C VAL A 51 2.95 -6.10 -3.36
N VAL A 52 2.83 -6.10 -4.69
CA VAL A 52 2.77 -7.36 -5.47
C VAL A 52 4.04 -8.18 -5.25
N LEU A 53 5.21 -7.53 -5.21
CA LEU A 53 6.46 -8.21 -4.95
C LEU A 53 6.53 -8.75 -3.52
N TYR A 54 6.13 -7.96 -2.52
CA TYR A 54 6.04 -8.41 -1.14
C TYR A 54 5.11 -9.63 -0.98
N GLN A 55 3.95 -9.62 -1.64
CA GLN A 55 3.03 -10.76 -1.65
C GLN A 55 3.66 -12.00 -2.29
N SER A 56 4.32 -11.86 -3.44
CA SER A 56 4.98 -12.99 -4.11
C SER A 56 6.13 -13.60 -3.31
N GLU A 57 6.78 -12.81 -2.44
CA GLU A 57 7.84 -13.28 -1.54
C GLU A 57 7.29 -14.05 -0.33
N LEU A 58 6.06 -13.76 0.09
CA LEU A 58 5.38 -14.41 1.21
C LEU A 58 4.48 -15.59 0.79
N ALA A 59 3.91 -15.53 -0.41
CA ALA A 59 2.92 -16.49 -0.86
C ALA A 59 3.49 -17.93 -0.95
N THR A 60 2.81 -18.87 -0.29
CA THR A 60 2.92 -20.31 -0.56
C THR A 60 2.34 -20.65 -1.93
N SER A 61 2.78 -21.75 -2.54
CA SER A 61 2.32 -22.21 -3.86
C SER A 61 0.79 -22.32 -3.95
N SER A 62 0.16 -22.79 -2.87
CA SER A 62 -1.29 -23.03 -2.80
C SER A 62 -2.16 -21.77 -2.68
N PHE A 63 -1.64 -20.70 -2.04
CA PHE A 63 -2.42 -19.49 -1.74
C PHE A 63 -2.07 -18.27 -2.61
N ARG A 64 -1.11 -18.40 -3.53
CA ARG A 64 -0.64 -17.30 -4.38
C ARG A 64 -1.75 -16.70 -5.24
N GLY A 65 -2.63 -17.55 -5.78
CA GLY A 65 -3.78 -17.12 -6.58
C GLY A 65 -4.82 -16.38 -5.73
N ALA A 66 -5.14 -16.90 -4.55
CA ALA A 66 -6.09 -16.30 -3.63
C ALA A 66 -5.63 -14.91 -3.13
N LEU A 67 -4.35 -14.76 -2.75
CA LEU A 67 -3.78 -13.48 -2.32
C LEU A 67 -3.84 -12.42 -3.43
N SER A 68 -3.48 -12.82 -4.65
CA SER A 68 -3.53 -11.91 -5.82
C SER A 68 -4.97 -11.50 -6.14
N ALA A 69 -5.93 -12.43 -6.04
CA ALA A 69 -7.35 -12.16 -6.23
C ALA A 69 -7.89 -11.20 -5.16
N LEU A 70 -7.55 -11.42 -3.88
CA LEU A 70 -7.89 -10.53 -2.76
C LEU A 70 -7.34 -9.12 -2.96
N TYR A 71 -6.10 -8.99 -3.43
CA TYR A 71 -5.50 -7.69 -3.76
C TYR A 71 -6.30 -6.98 -4.87
N GLN A 72 -6.62 -7.68 -5.95
CA GLN A 72 -7.41 -7.11 -7.05
C GLN A 72 -8.83 -6.75 -6.61
N LEU A 73 -9.49 -7.60 -5.82
CA LEU A 73 -10.80 -7.32 -5.25
C LEU A 73 -10.77 -6.09 -4.35
N GLY A 74 -9.71 -5.92 -3.54
CA GLY A 74 -9.50 -4.72 -2.73
C GLY A 74 -9.39 -3.45 -3.56
N ILE A 75 -8.66 -3.49 -4.69
CA ILE A 75 -8.58 -2.37 -5.64
C ILE A 75 -9.96 -2.05 -6.22
N THR A 76 -10.65 -3.07 -6.74
CA THR A 76 -11.98 -2.89 -7.35
C THR A 76 -12.99 -2.34 -6.35
N TYR A 77 -12.99 -2.86 -5.12
CA TYR A 77 -13.83 -2.36 -4.03
C TYR A 77 -13.49 -0.90 -3.68
N GLY A 78 -12.21 -0.55 -3.61
CA GLY A 78 -11.77 0.81 -3.34
C GLY A 78 -12.22 1.81 -4.43
N ILE A 79 -12.14 1.43 -5.70
CA ILE A 79 -12.62 2.24 -6.83
C ILE A 79 -14.14 2.41 -6.74
N TRP A 80 -14.87 1.33 -6.47
CA TRP A 80 -16.33 1.37 -6.32
C TRP A 80 -16.76 2.27 -5.14
N LEU A 81 -16.08 2.16 -4.00
CA LEU A 81 -16.32 3.01 -2.84
C LEU A 81 -16.01 4.48 -3.13
N ALA A 82 -14.91 4.78 -3.84
CA ALA A 82 -14.56 6.13 -4.23
C ALA A 82 -15.67 6.76 -5.11
N ALA A 83 -16.15 6.03 -6.11
CA ALA A 83 -17.24 6.49 -6.97
C ALA A 83 -18.55 6.72 -6.18
N LEU A 84 -18.86 5.86 -5.20
CA LEU A 84 -20.02 6.04 -4.34
C LEU A 84 -19.90 7.30 -3.47
N LEU A 85 -18.71 7.55 -2.90
CA LEU A 85 -18.44 8.74 -2.10
C LEU A 85 -18.50 10.02 -2.96
N ASP A 86 -17.93 10.01 -4.15
CA ASP A 86 -18.02 11.13 -5.09
C ASP A 86 -19.49 11.46 -5.38
N GLN A 87 -20.34 10.46 -5.62
CA GLN A 87 -21.76 10.68 -5.85
C GLN A 87 -22.49 11.21 -4.61
N LEU A 88 -22.12 10.77 -3.40
CA LEU A 88 -22.75 11.20 -2.15
C LEU A 88 -22.41 12.66 -1.78
N PHE A 89 -21.21 13.11 -2.15
CA PHE A 89 -20.71 14.44 -1.82
C PHE A 89 -20.75 15.43 -2.98
N VAL A 90 -21.32 15.04 -4.13
CA VAL A 90 -21.35 15.85 -5.37
C VAL A 90 -22.03 17.21 -5.18
N ASP A 91 -23.08 17.28 -4.36
CA ASP A 91 -23.85 18.51 -4.14
C ASP A 91 -23.18 19.48 -3.14
N ARG A 92 -22.05 19.11 -2.55
CA ARG A 92 -21.30 19.97 -1.62
C ARG A 92 -20.18 20.69 -2.34
N GLU A 93 -20.10 22.02 -2.16
CA GLU A 93 -19.08 22.89 -2.78
C GLU A 93 -17.64 22.37 -2.61
N GLU A 94 -17.33 21.72 -1.48
CA GLU A 94 -16.00 21.15 -1.18
C GLU A 94 -16.03 19.64 -0.92
N GLY A 95 -17.04 18.94 -1.45
CA GLY A 95 -17.23 17.50 -1.28
C GLY A 95 -16.02 16.67 -1.73
N TRP A 96 -15.39 17.08 -2.84
CA TRP A 96 -14.22 16.41 -3.40
C TRP A 96 -13.02 16.39 -2.43
N ARG A 97 -12.83 17.42 -1.58
CA ARG A 97 -11.77 17.43 -0.55
C ARG A 97 -12.01 16.37 0.51
N ILE A 98 -13.27 16.21 0.91
CA ILE A 98 -13.70 15.21 1.89
C ILE A 98 -13.42 13.81 1.33
N VAL A 99 -13.78 13.57 0.06
CA VAL A 99 -13.52 12.28 -0.60
C VAL A 99 -12.02 11.97 -0.64
N ILE A 100 -11.18 12.93 -1.01
CA ILE A 100 -9.71 12.77 -0.98
C ILE A 100 -9.21 12.43 0.43
N GLY A 101 -9.75 13.09 1.46
CA GLY A 101 -9.45 12.79 2.86
C GLY A 101 -9.81 11.36 3.26
N ILE A 102 -10.98 10.87 2.85
CA ILE A 102 -11.42 9.50 3.13
C ILE A 102 -10.52 8.48 2.42
N ILE A 103 -10.14 8.75 1.16
CA ILE A 103 -9.23 7.88 0.38
C ILE A 103 -7.82 7.83 1.01
N CYS A 104 -7.44 8.84 1.80
CA CYS A 104 -6.20 8.83 2.56
C CYS A 104 -6.22 7.80 3.71
N ALA A 105 -7.39 7.50 4.29
CA ALA A 105 -7.50 6.64 5.47
C ALA A 105 -6.98 5.20 5.25
N PRO A 106 -7.29 4.50 4.14
CA PRO A 106 -6.68 3.20 3.83
C PRO A 106 -5.16 3.23 3.74
N ALA A 107 -4.55 4.32 3.25
CA ALA A 107 -3.10 4.46 3.17
C ALA A 107 -2.46 4.61 4.56
N ILE A 108 -3.12 5.34 5.48
CA ILE A 108 -2.71 5.43 6.88
C ILE A 108 -2.83 4.06 7.56
N LEU A 109 -3.95 3.35 7.34
CA LEU A 109 -4.15 2.01 7.86
C LEU A 109 -3.06 1.04 7.37
N LEU A 110 -2.71 1.09 6.08
CA LEU A 110 -1.63 0.29 5.51
C LEU A 110 -0.28 0.66 6.14
N PHE A 111 0.01 1.95 6.31
CA PHE A 111 1.25 2.40 6.95
C PHE A 111 1.39 1.84 8.38
N VAL A 112 0.34 1.98 9.19
CA VAL A 112 0.29 1.47 10.56
C VAL A 112 0.39 -0.06 10.58
N GLY A 113 -0.37 -0.76 9.74
CA GLY A 113 -0.32 -2.21 9.63
C GLY A 113 1.09 -2.70 9.26
N MET A 114 1.77 -2.00 8.35
CA MET A 114 3.14 -2.35 7.96
C MET A 114 4.15 -2.20 9.09
N ILE A 115 3.91 -1.35 10.10
CA ILE A 115 4.78 -1.27 11.28
C ILE A 115 4.81 -2.61 12.02
N PHE A 116 3.66 -3.28 12.16
CA PHE A 116 3.53 -4.55 12.86
C PHE A 116 3.94 -5.77 12.01
N LEU A 117 3.83 -5.70 10.68
CA LEU A 117 4.19 -6.83 9.82
C LEU A 117 5.71 -7.11 9.83
N PRO A 118 6.14 -8.38 9.82
CA PRO A 118 7.56 -8.74 9.74
C PRO A 118 8.18 -8.31 8.40
N ARG A 119 9.52 -8.26 8.33
CA ARG A 119 10.21 -7.99 7.06
C ARG A 119 10.14 -9.23 6.17
N SER A 120 10.21 -9.03 4.85
CA SER A 120 10.26 -10.12 3.88
C SER A 120 11.36 -11.14 4.24
N PRO A 121 11.05 -12.45 4.28
CA PRO A 121 12.02 -13.51 4.57
C PRO A 121 13.24 -13.47 3.65
N ARG A 122 13.04 -13.21 2.35
CA ARG A 122 14.15 -13.12 1.39
C ARG A 122 15.12 -11.99 1.74
N TRP A 123 14.60 -10.85 2.19
CA TRP A 123 15.45 -9.74 2.64
C TRP A 123 16.22 -10.10 3.91
N LEU A 124 15.61 -10.82 4.84
CA LEU A 124 16.27 -11.32 6.06
C LEU A 124 17.41 -12.29 5.73
N VAL A 125 17.20 -13.21 4.78
CA VAL A 125 18.25 -14.12 4.29
C VAL A 125 19.39 -13.35 3.62
N GLN A 126 19.10 -12.38 2.75
CA GLN A 126 20.13 -11.55 2.10
C GLN A 126 20.95 -10.73 3.11
N ARG A 127 20.41 -10.42 4.29
CA ARG A 127 21.10 -9.72 5.37
C ARG A 127 21.79 -10.66 6.38
N GLY A 128 21.84 -11.96 6.11
CA GLY A 128 22.46 -12.96 6.99
C GLY A 128 21.62 -13.33 8.21
N ARG A 129 20.40 -12.80 8.37
CA ARG A 129 19.49 -13.07 9.50
C ARG A 129 18.65 -14.31 9.25
N ARG A 130 19.31 -15.47 9.05
CA ARG A 130 18.64 -16.74 8.69
C ARG A 130 17.64 -17.23 9.75
N ARG A 131 17.95 -17.09 11.05
CA ARG A 131 17.05 -17.51 12.14
C ARG A 131 15.72 -16.74 12.14
N GLU A 132 15.76 -15.43 11.92
CA GLU A 132 14.53 -14.63 11.80
C GLU A 132 13.78 -14.93 10.51
N ALA A 133 14.48 -15.14 9.40
CA ALA A 133 13.84 -15.56 8.16
C ALA A 133 13.06 -16.87 8.35
N LEU A 134 13.66 -17.84 9.07
CA LEU A 134 13.03 -19.12 9.39
C LEU A 134 11.79 -18.91 10.28
N MET A 135 11.87 -18.10 11.34
CA MET A 135 10.72 -17.80 12.20
C MET A 135 9.55 -17.18 11.43
N VAL A 136 9.82 -16.28 10.47
CA VAL A 136 8.79 -15.68 9.61
C VAL A 136 8.24 -16.68 8.60
N LEU A 137 9.07 -17.60 8.08
CA LEU A 137 8.61 -18.65 7.17
C LEU A 137 7.72 -19.66 7.89
N LEU A 138 8.09 -20.07 9.10
CA LEU A 138 7.32 -20.99 9.95
C LEU A 138 5.98 -20.41 10.43
N THR A 139 5.79 -19.09 10.38
CA THR A 139 4.48 -18.46 10.64
C THR A 139 3.53 -18.53 9.43
N ILE A 140 4.06 -18.84 8.25
CA ILE A 140 3.31 -18.81 6.97
C ILE A 140 3.27 -20.20 6.31
N ARG A 141 4.20 -21.10 6.66
CA ARG A 141 4.41 -22.42 6.05
C ARG A 141 4.64 -23.50 7.11
N SER A 142 4.38 -24.76 6.75
CA SER A 142 4.75 -25.92 7.58
C SER A 142 6.28 -26.09 7.60
N GLU A 143 6.81 -26.80 8.62
CA GLU A 143 8.24 -27.06 8.79
C GLU A 143 8.90 -27.74 7.57
N GLU A 144 8.15 -28.54 6.82
CA GLU A 144 8.63 -29.20 5.59
C GLU A 144 8.77 -28.25 4.39
N GLU A 145 8.11 -27.07 4.42
CA GLU A 145 8.07 -26.09 3.33
C GLU A 145 8.90 -24.82 3.61
N ALA A 146 9.46 -24.68 4.83
CA ALA A 146 10.18 -23.51 5.34
C ALA A 146 11.71 -23.63 5.18
#